data_AF-A0A6G7EF61-F1
#
_entry.id   AF-A0A6G7EF61-F1
#
_cell.length_a   1.000
_cell.length_b   1.000
_cell.length_c   1.000
_cell.angle_alpha   90.00
_cell.angle_beta   90.00
_cell.angle_gamma   90.00
#
_symmetry.space_group_name_H-M   'P 1'
#
loop_
_entity.id
_entity.type
_entity.pdbx_description
1 polymer ?
#
loop_
_entity_poly.entity_id
_entity_poly.type
_entity_poly.pdbx_seq_one_letter_code
_entity_poly.pdbx_strand_id
1 'polypeptide(L)'
;MASKPDFKRLRKRLFPEGTDGLGSTTAPEWPPDLFAFAALCAEELGVYAEYAFNAGWDTEGYVFDNAHLAEVTRLAELWNSNLFTPEPIHEAWNRVMNAREYRRDWRQDIMLMLAVADEACSGVGFQPPAGGLGAYSHIVFQALAEKQQGIDPGLPHLPGSLCWQVPPSVLCVQPKTNTPSVGCTLRSASNHLAVLPPSSLVATSWLYAAPADTATPHLNTLLIPFPYDSRVATSIPSRTPTIRRTVSSALPSLGWSAAD
;
A
#
# COMPACT_ATOMS: atom_id res chain seq x y z
N MET A 1 -31.88 5.08 7.47
CA MET A 1 -31.25 6.32 6.95
C MET A 1 -29.81 6.32 7.43
N ALA A 2 -28.85 6.09 6.54
CA ALA A 2 -27.44 6.19 6.88
C ALA A 2 -27.12 7.67 7.17
N SER A 3 -26.60 7.96 8.36
CA SER A 3 -26.06 9.26 8.73
C SER A 3 -25.10 9.74 7.64
N LYS A 4 -25.12 11.04 7.29
CA LYS A 4 -24.09 11.66 6.45
C LYS A 4 -22.68 11.13 6.78
N PRO A 5 -21.90 10.68 5.79
CA PRO A 5 -20.49 10.45 5.98
C PRO A 5 -19.79 11.76 6.35
N ASP A 6 -19.09 11.80 7.47
CA ASP A 6 -18.25 12.95 7.84
C ASP A 6 -16.89 12.85 7.15
N PHE A 7 -16.85 13.17 5.85
CA PHE A 7 -15.62 13.15 5.05
C PHE A 7 -14.52 14.05 5.62
N LYS A 8 -14.88 15.14 6.31
CA LYS A 8 -13.92 16.04 6.95
C LYS A 8 -13.25 15.37 8.15
N ARG A 9 -14.00 14.59 8.93
CA ARG A 9 -13.44 13.74 9.99
C ARG A 9 -12.54 12.66 9.43
N LEU A 10 -12.92 11.98 8.34
CA LEU A 10 -12.07 10.96 7.69
C LEU A 10 -10.77 11.56 7.16
N ARG A 11 -10.85 12.71 6.48
CA ARG A 11 -9.66 13.46 6.03
C ARG A 11 -8.75 13.80 7.20
N LYS A 12 -9.29 14.37 8.28
CA LYS A 12 -8.49 14.74 9.47
C LYS A 12 -7.86 13.52 10.15
N ARG A 13 -8.49 12.35 10.06
CA ARG A 13 -7.95 11.09 10.59
C ARG A 13 -6.74 10.61 9.78
N LEU A 14 -6.80 10.69 8.45
CA LEU A 14 -5.70 10.26 7.58
C LEU A 14 -4.60 11.32 7.43
N PHE A 15 -4.96 12.60 7.43
CA PHE A 15 -4.09 13.74 7.18
C PHE A 15 -4.14 14.72 8.37
N PRO A 16 -3.54 14.37 9.52
CA PRO A 16 -3.58 15.22 10.70
C PRO A 16 -2.92 16.58 10.48
N GLU A 17 -1.88 16.63 9.63
CA GLU A 17 -1.10 17.82 9.29
C GLU A 17 -1.49 18.44 7.95
N GLY A 18 -2.60 18.00 7.35
CA GLY A 18 -3.01 18.40 6.00
C GLY A 18 -2.53 17.43 4.93
N THR A 19 -3.03 17.62 3.71
CA THR A 19 -2.77 16.71 2.57
C THR A 19 -1.38 16.91 1.93
N ASP A 20 -0.64 17.91 2.38
CA ASP A 20 0.72 18.27 1.96
C ASP A 20 1.71 18.39 3.13
N GLY A 21 1.26 18.12 4.37
CA GLY A 21 2.04 18.34 5.59
C GLY A 21 2.16 19.82 6.03
N LEU A 22 1.56 20.75 5.28
CA LEU A 22 1.58 22.20 5.56
C LEU A 22 0.18 22.74 5.91
N GLY A 23 -0.77 21.84 6.18
CA GLY A 23 -2.14 22.17 6.56
C GLY A 23 -3.11 22.27 5.39
N SER A 24 -2.71 21.92 4.15
CA SER A 24 -3.64 21.97 3.02
C SER A 24 -4.84 21.04 3.20
N THR A 25 -5.95 21.46 2.58
CA THR A 25 -7.20 20.71 2.51
C THR A 25 -7.57 20.32 1.08
N THR A 26 -6.72 20.60 0.10
CA THR A 26 -6.89 20.19 -1.29
C THR A 26 -6.62 18.69 -1.46
N ALA A 27 -6.90 18.13 -2.64
CA ALA A 27 -6.57 16.74 -2.91
C ALA A 27 -5.05 16.51 -2.77
N PRO A 28 -4.59 15.36 -2.25
CA PRO A 28 -3.17 15.03 -2.19
C PRO A 28 -2.53 14.94 -3.58
N GLU A 29 -1.38 15.58 -3.76
CA GLU A 29 -0.57 15.50 -4.98
C GLU A 29 0.04 14.10 -5.20
N TRP A 30 0.27 13.39 -4.09
CA TRP A 30 0.83 12.05 -4.09
C TRP A 30 -0.26 10.98 -4.27
N PRO A 31 -0.26 10.18 -5.36
CA PRO A 31 -1.36 9.26 -5.64
C PRO A 31 -1.62 8.21 -4.54
N PRO A 32 -0.61 7.57 -3.90
CA PRO A 32 -0.84 6.66 -2.78
C PRO A 32 -1.60 7.28 -1.60
N ASP A 33 -1.46 8.58 -1.35
CA ASP A 33 -2.20 9.28 -0.30
C ASP A 33 -3.66 9.50 -0.69
N LEU A 34 -3.92 9.91 -1.94
CA LEU A 34 -5.30 10.00 -2.44
C LEU A 34 -5.98 8.63 -2.46
N PHE A 35 -5.26 7.59 -2.90
CA PHE A 35 -5.72 6.21 -2.90
C PHE A 35 -6.11 5.77 -1.48
N ALA A 36 -5.25 6.02 -0.47
CA ALA A 36 -5.54 5.71 0.92
C ALA A 36 -6.87 6.33 1.40
N PHE A 37 -7.12 7.60 1.05
CA PHE A 37 -8.36 8.28 1.39
C PHE A 37 -9.58 7.70 0.68
N ALA A 38 -9.51 7.54 -0.64
CA ALA A 38 -10.62 7.04 -1.44
C ALA A 38 -10.96 5.60 -1.04
N ALA A 39 -9.95 4.76 -0.85
CA ALA A 39 -10.09 3.37 -0.42
C ALA A 39 -10.72 3.26 0.97
N LEU A 40 -10.27 4.09 1.92
CA LEU A 40 -10.89 4.14 3.24
C LEU A 40 -12.38 4.52 3.17
N CYS A 41 -12.72 5.54 2.37
CA CYS A 41 -14.11 5.96 2.21
C CYS A 41 -14.94 4.87 1.53
N ALA A 42 -14.40 4.19 0.51
CA ALA A 42 -15.06 3.08 -0.15
C ALA A 42 -15.32 1.94 0.82
N GLU A 43 -14.35 1.60 1.68
CA GLU A 43 -14.47 0.55 2.70
C GLU A 43 -15.54 0.87 3.74
N GLU A 44 -15.42 2.03 4.42
CA GLU A 44 -16.32 2.39 5.52
C GLU A 44 -17.78 2.60 5.09
N LEU A 45 -17.97 3.00 3.83
CA LEU A 45 -19.30 3.27 3.27
C LEU A 45 -19.84 2.13 2.41
N GLY A 46 -19.04 1.08 2.19
CA GLY A 46 -19.41 -0.06 1.35
C GLY A 46 -19.66 0.30 -0.12
N VAL A 47 -19.09 1.42 -0.61
CA VAL A 47 -19.33 1.93 -1.97
C VAL A 47 -18.94 0.89 -3.02
N TYR A 48 -17.80 0.23 -2.81
CA TYR A 48 -17.28 -0.77 -3.73
C TYR A 48 -18.19 -1.99 -3.91
N ALA A 49 -19.19 -2.20 -3.02
CA ALA A 49 -20.12 -3.32 -3.08
C ALA A 49 -21.46 -2.96 -3.73
N GLU A 50 -21.65 -1.69 -4.13
CA GLU A 50 -22.90 -1.26 -4.75
C GLU A 50 -23.07 -1.83 -6.17
N TYR A 51 -24.33 -2.00 -6.57
CA TYR A 51 -24.70 -2.58 -7.86
C TYR A 51 -24.03 -1.85 -9.04
N ALA A 52 -24.03 -0.51 -8.99
CA ALA A 52 -23.49 0.35 -10.03
C ALA A 52 -22.00 0.09 -10.36
N PHE A 53 -21.25 -0.50 -9.41
CA PHE A 53 -19.80 -0.77 -9.56
C PHE A 53 -19.47 -2.26 -9.70
N ASN A 54 -20.44 -3.16 -9.49
CA ASN A 54 -20.23 -4.61 -9.57
C ASN A 54 -21.01 -5.28 -10.71
N ALA A 55 -22.03 -4.62 -11.26
CA ALA A 55 -22.90 -5.19 -12.28
C ALA A 55 -22.31 -5.04 -13.69
N GLY A 56 -21.07 -5.51 -13.92
CA GLY A 56 -20.41 -5.39 -15.23
C GLY A 56 -21.13 -6.10 -16.40
N TRP A 57 -22.17 -6.87 -16.12
CA TRP A 57 -23.07 -7.47 -17.10
C TRP A 57 -24.26 -6.57 -17.49
N ASP A 58 -24.54 -5.50 -16.74
CA ASP A 58 -25.62 -4.56 -17.01
C ASP A 58 -25.09 -3.34 -17.77
N THR A 59 -25.54 -3.16 -19.00
CA THR A 59 -25.09 -2.05 -19.86
C THR A 59 -25.72 -0.70 -19.52
N GLU A 60 -26.80 -0.67 -18.71
CA GLU A 60 -27.50 0.58 -18.36
C GLU A 60 -27.14 1.09 -16.96
N GLY A 61 -26.96 0.19 -15.99
CA GLY A 61 -26.67 0.54 -14.59
C GLY A 61 -25.19 0.54 -14.20
N TYR A 62 -24.30 0.00 -15.03
CA TYR A 62 -22.87 -0.09 -14.73
C TYR A 62 -22.11 1.19 -15.07
N VAL A 63 -21.34 1.68 -14.10
CA VAL A 63 -20.64 2.98 -14.21
C VAL A 63 -19.29 2.87 -14.93
N PHE A 64 -18.62 1.70 -14.89
CA PHE A 64 -17.27 1.55 -15.45
C PHE A 64 -17.29 1.04 -16.90
N ASP A 65 -17.97 1.77 -17.77
CA ASP A 65 -17.96 1.50 -19.20
C ASP A 65 -16.58 1.81 -19.84
N ASN A 66 -16.44 1.53 -21.14
CA ASN A 66 -15.20 1.78 -21.86
C ASN A 66 -14.80 3.26 -21.89
N ALA A 67 -15.77 4.18 -21.83
CA ALA A 67 -15.48 5.61 -21.79
C ALA A 67 -14.90 6.01 -20.43
N HIS A 68 -15.44 5.46 -19.35
CA HIS A 68 -14.90 5.62 -18.01
C HIS A 68 -13.47 5.08 -17.91
N LEU A 69 -13.22 3.87 -18.41
CA LEU A 69 -11.88 3.28 -18.42
C LEU A 69 -10.88 4.15 -19.19
N ALA A 70 -11.26 4.62 -20.39
CA ALA A 70 -10.42 5.52 -21.17
C ALA A 70 -10.10 6.83 -20.44
N GLU A 71 -11.08 7.39 -19.72
CA GLU A 71 -10.88 8.60 -18.93
C GLU A 71 -9.96 8.35 -17.73
N VAL A 72 -10.12 7.22 -17.02
CA VAL A 72 -9.22 6.84 -15.92
C VAL A 72 -7.78 6.73 -16.40
N THR A 73 -7.54 6.00 -17.50
CA THR A 73 -6.22 5.86 -18.09
C THR A 73 -5.65 7.23 -18.49
N ARG A 74 -6.43 8.07 -19.18
CA ARG A 74 -6.01 9.40 -19.60
C ARG A 74 -5.62 10.30 -18.42
N LEU A 75 -6.40 10.28 -17.34
CA LEU A 75 -6.11 11.07 -16.13
C LEU A 75 -4.89 10.55 -15.39
N ALA A 76 -4.72 9.24 -15.30
CA ALA A 76 -3.56 8.61 -14.69
C ALA A 76 -2.28 8.93 -15.46
N GLU A 77 -2.29 8.85 -16.79
CA GLU A 77 -1.16 9.24 -17.65
C GLU A 77 -0.82 10.73 -17.50
N LEU A 78 -1.84 11.59 -17.43
CA LEU A 78 -1.64 13.02 -17.19
C LEU A 78 -0.98 13.28 -15.84
N TRP A 79 -1.45 12.60 -14.78
CA TRP A 79 -0.87 12.72 -13.45
C TRP A 79 0.57 12.20 -13.40
N ASN A 80 0.85 11.09 -14.07
CA ASN A 80 2.18 10.50 -14.15
C ASN A 80 3.17 11.39 -14.93
N SER A 81 2.69 12.08 -15.97
CA SER A 81 3.49 12.96 -16.81
C SER A 81 3.81 14.30 -16.15
N ASN A 82 2.83 14.90 -15.45
CA ASN A 82 2.97 16.22 -14.88
C ASN A 82 3.43 16.21 -13.42
N LEU A 83 3.26 15.09 -12.71
CA LEU A 83 3.47 14.96 -11.26
C LEU A 83 2.60 15.92 -10.42
N PHE A 84 1.48 16.35 -10.99
CA PHE A 84 0.46 17.17 -10.32
C PHE A 84 -0.90 16.50 -10.49
N THR A 85 -1.72 16.57 -9.44
CA THR A 85 -3.07 16.03 -9.45
C THR A 85 -3.90 16.70 -10.57
N PRO A 86 -4.53 15.90 -11.45
CA PRO A 86 -5.39 16.45 -12.50
C PRO A 86 -6.58 17.23 -11.93
N GLU A 87 -6.98 18.33 -12.59
CA GLU A 87 -8.12 19.15 -12.17
C GLU A 87 -9.41 18.35 -11.91
N PRO A 88 -9.80 17.36 -12.76
CA PRO A 88 -11.00 16.56 -12.49
C PRO A 88 -10.95 15.80 -11.14
N ILE A 89 -9.76 15.46 -10.67
CA ILE A 89 -9.55 14.83 -9.37
C ILE A 89 -9.68 15.84 -8.23
N HIS A 90 -9.18 17.07 -8.40
CA HIS A 90 -9.45 18.16 -7.45
C HIS A 90 -10.94 18.48 -7.37
N GLU A 91 -11.65 18.50 -8.49
CA GLU A 91 -13.10 18.72 -8.50
C GLU A 91 -13.85 17.58 -7.78
N ALA A 92 -13.49 16.32 -8.06
CA ALA A 92 -14.07 15.15 -7.38
C ALA A 92 -13.83 15.20 -5.87
N TRP A 93 -12.61 15.51 -5.45
CA TRP A 93 -12.25 15.74 -4.05
C TRP A 93 -13.11 16.83 -3.42
N ASN A 94 -13.23 17.98 -4.09
CA ASN A 94 -14.02 19.10 -3.61
C ASN A 94 -15.51 18.73 -3.50
N ARG A 95 -16.05 17.94 -4.42
CA ARG A 95 -17.43 17.44 -4.35
C ARG A 95 -17.63 16.52 -3.16
N VAL A 96 -16.71 15.60 -2.89
CA VAL A 96 -16.75 14.71 -1.71
C VAL A 96 -16.64 15.52 -0.41
N MET A 97 -15.65 16.42 -0.30
CA MET A 97 -15.45 17.24 0.89
C MET A 97 -16.64 18.16 1.21
N ASN A 98 -17.35 18.61 0.18
CA ASN A 98 -18.50 19.49 0.30
C ASN A 98 -19.85 18.76 0.15
N ALA A 99 -19.84 17.42 0.06
CA ALA A 99 -21.04 16.63 -0.14
C ALA A 99 -22.09 17.00 0.92
N ARG A 100 -23.28 17.35 0.46
CA ARG A 100 -24.48 17.48 1.30
C ARG A 100 -25.38 16.30 0.95
N GLU A 101 -26.09 15.75 1.96
CA GLU A 101 -26.70 14.41 2.00
C GLU A 101 -27.56 13.98 0.79
N TYR A 102 -27.93 14.85 -0.16
CA TYR A 102 -29.07 14.59 -1.06
C TYR A 102 -28.97 15.03 -2.53
N ARG A 103 -27.83 15.53 -3.05
CA ARG A 103 -27.83 16.14 -4.42
C ARG A 103 -26.85 15.64 -5.47
N ARG A 104 -25.84 14.83 -5.12
CA ARG A 104 -24.89 14.25 -6.09
C ARG A 104 -24.26 12.99 -5.54
N ASP A 105 -23.96 12.05 -6.43
CA ASP A 105 -23.46 10.74 -6.06
C ASP A 105 -21.94 10.79 -5.82
N TRP A 106 -21.55 11.29 -4.65
CA TRP A 106 -20.17 11.33 -4.14
C TRP A 106 -19.47 9.95 -4.19
N ARG A 107 -20.23 8.87 -4.34
CA ARG A 107 -19.75 7.51 -4.56
C ARG A 107 -18.95 7.37 -5.84
N GLN A 108 -19.46 7.93 -6.94
CA GLN A 108 -18.76 7.91 -8.22
C GLN A 108 -17.47 8.74 -8.13
N ASP A 109 -17.49 9.86 -7.41
CA ASP A 109 -16.29 10.66 -7.16
C ASP A 109 -15.24 9.87 -6.34
N ILE A 110 -15.66 9.13 -5.30
CA ILE A 110 -14.77 8.24 -4.53
C ILE A 110 -14.17 7.17 -5.44
N MET A 111 -15.00 6.48 -6.24
CA MET A 111 -14.53 5.41 -7.11
C MET A 111 -13.62 5.93 -8.22
N LEU A 112 -13.90 7.12 -8.78
CA LEU A 112 -13.03 7.79 -9.74
C LEU A 112 -11.66 8.12 -9.12
N MET A 113 -11.63 8.75 -7.94
CA MET A 113 -10.38 9.05 -7.25
C MET A 113 -9.59 7.78 -6.93
N LEU A 114 -10.27 6.71 -6.50
CA LEU A 114 -9.65 5.41 -6.24
C LEU A 114 -9.02 4.82 -7.51
N ALA A 115 -9.79 4.75 -8.61
CA ALA A 115 -9.34 4.16 -9.87
C ALA A 115 -8.18 4.94 -10.49
N VAL A 116 -8.26 6.28 -10.53
CA VAL A 116 -7.20 7.12 -11.11
C VAL A 116 -5.92 7.09 -10.27
N ALA A 117 -6.02 7.12 -8.94
CA ALA A 117 -4.85 7.05 -8.07
C ALA A 117 -4.15 5.68 -8.15
N ASP A 118 -4.94 4.61 -8.28
CA ASP A 118 -4.43 3.26 -8.49
C ASP A 118 -3.71 3.12 -9.84
N GLU A 119 -4.36 3.54 -10.94
CA GLU A 119 -3.81 3.49 -12.29
C GLU A 119 -2.55 4.37 -12.44
N ALA A 120 -2.53 5.54 -11.79
CA ALA A 120 -1.33 6.40 -11.77
C ALA A 120 -0.12 5.69 -11.14
N CYS A 121 -0.35 4.75 -10.23
CA CYS A 121 0.67 3.92 -9.59
C CYS A 121 1.00 2.64 -10.37
N SER A 122 0.61 2.54 -11.64
CA SER A 122 1.01 1.42 -12.49
C SER A 122 2.53 1.22 -12.50
N GLY A 123 2.95 -0.03 -12.35
CA GLY A 123 4.36 -0.44 -12.25
C GLY A 123 5.04 -0.19 -10.90
N VAL A 124 4.42 0.54 -9.96
CA VAL A 124 4.92 0.61 -8.57
C VAL A 124 4.85 -0.79 -7.97
N GLY A 125 5.95 -1.27 -7.37
CA GLY A 125 6.04 -2.68 -6.95
C GLY A 125 7.07 -3.50 -7.73
N PHE A 126 7.51 -3.00 -8.88
CA PHE A 126 8.40 -3.69 -9.80
C PHE A 126 9.64 -2.85 -10.07
N GLN A 127 10.75 -3.50 -10.41
CA GLN A 127 11.91 -2.81 -10.91
C GLN A 127 11.53 -2.11 -12.24
N PRO A 128 11.68 -0.78 -12.35
CA PRO A 128 11.38 -0.08 -13.60
C PRO A 128 12.28 -0.58 -14.74
N PRO A 129 11.75 -0.79 -15.96
CA PRO A 129 12.58 -1.17 -17.09
C PRO A 129 13.55 -0.04 -17.46
N ALA A 130 14.69 -0.39 -18.06
CA ALA A 130 15.65 0.60 -18.54
C ALA A 130 14.99 1.49 -19.61
N GLY A 131 14.78 2.77 -19.30
CA GLY A 131 14.02 3.72 -20.15
C GLY A 131 12.50 3.63 -20.01
N GLY A 132 11.99 2.95 -18.98
CA GLY A 132 10.57 2.70 -18.76
C GLY A 132 9.72 3.92 -18.43
N LEU A 133 8.46 3.87 -18.84
CA LEU A 133 7.39 4.81 -18.50
C LEU A 133 6.88 4.51 -17.08
N GLY A 134 6.63 5.56 -16.29
CA GLY A 134 6.10 5.46 -14.92
C GLY A 134 6.92 6.29 -13.93
N ALA A 135 6.72 7.60 -13.89
CA ALA A 135 7.47 8.50 -13.00
C ALA A 135 7.38 8.07 -11.53
N TYR A 136 6.20 7.66 -11.06
CA TYR A 136 6.01 7.18 -9.69
C TYR A 136 6.72 5.86 -9.38
N SER A 137 6.80 4.92 -10.33
CA SER A 137 7.54 3.66 -10.10
C SER A 137 9.03 3.92 -9.96
N HIS A 138 9.59 4.85 -10.75
CA HIS A 138 10.97 5.33 -10.62
C HIS A 138 11.22 6.05 -9.30
N ILE A 139 10.35 6.98 -8.90
CA ILE A 139 10.46 7.72 -7.63
C ILE A 139 10.51 6.73 -6.46
N VAL A 140 9.58 5.78 -6.40
CA VAL A 140 9.54 4.79 -5.31
C VAL A 140 10.77 3.87 -5.34
N PHE A 141 11.25 3.48 -6.53
CA PHE A 141 12.44 2.65 -6.69
C PHE A 141 13.70 3.34 -6.21
N GLN A 142 13.91 4.58 -6.63
CA GLN A 142 15.01 5.39 -6.15
C GLN A 142 14.94 5.58 -4.64
N ALA A 143 13.77 5.94 -4.11
CA ALA A 143 13.56 6.13 -2.68
C ALA A 143 13.88 4.88 -1.84
N LEU A 144 13.51 3.68 -2.31
CA LEU A 144 13.86 2.47 -1.59
C LEU A 144 15.36 2.16 -1.66
N ALA A 145 16.00 2.39 -2.81
CA ALA A 145 17.44 2.19 -2.99
C ALA A 145 18.25 3.15 -2.09
N GLU A 146 17.86 4.42 -2.04
CA GLU A 146 18.43 5.43 -1.14
C GLU A 146 18.28 5.01 0.32
N LYS A 147 17.09 4.52 0.72
CA LYS A 147 16.86 4.01 2.07
C LYS A 147 17.76 2.83 2.43
N GLN A 148 18.00 1.91 1.49
CA GLN A 148 18.92 0.78 1.70
C GLN A 148 20.38 1.23 1.88
N GLN A 149 20.74 2.37 1.29
CA GLN A 149 22.05 3.01 1.46
C GLN A 149 22.13 3.91 2.71
N GLY A 150 21.05 4.02 3.48
CA GLY A 150 20.98 4.89 4.67
C GLY A 150 20.79 6.38 4.35
N ILE A 151 20.41 6.71 3.11
CA ILE A 151 20.04 8.05 2.68
C ILE A 151 18.54 8.25 2.99
N ASP A 152 18.16 9.43 3.48
CA ASP A 152 16.75 9.78 3.69
C ASP A 152 16.07 10.00 2.33
N PRO A 153 15.11 9.15 1.94
CA PRO A 153 14.55 9.18 0.59
C PRO A 153 13.38 10.16 0.40
N GLY A 154 13.03 10.94 1.44
CA GLY A 154 11.85 11.82 1.40
C GLY A 154 10.49 11.09 1.46
N LEU A 155 10.46 9.76 1.35
CA LEU A 155 9.29 8.91 1.62
C LEU A 155 9.42 8.26 3.01
N PRO A 156 8.82 8.85 4.06
CA PRO A 156 9.14 8.52 5.45
C PRO A 156 8.72 7.10 5.85
N HIS A 157 7.71 6.55 5.19
CA HIS A 157 7.05 5.31 5.63
C HIS A 157 7.51 4.05 4.90
N LEU A 158 8.45 4.15 3.95
CA LEU A 158 9.02 2.98 3.29
C LEU A 158 9.75 2.06 4.29
N PRO A 159 9.85 0.74 4.05
CA PRO A 159 9.11 -0.05 3.05
C PRO A 159 7.71 -0.47 3.55
N GLY A 160 7.23 0.09 4.67
CA GLY A 160 5.98 -0.31 5.31
C GLY A 160 4.73 0.28 4.64
N SER A 161 4.82 1.50 4.13
CA SER A 161 3.75 2.15 3.37
C SER A 161 4.33 3.06 2.28
N LEU A 162 3.62 3.15 1.15
CA LEU A 162 3.88 4.08 0.05
C LEU A 162 3.34 5.49 0.34
N CYS A 163 2.50 5.64 1.35
CA CYS A 163 1.95 6.95 1.73
C CYS A 163 3.05 7.92 2.17
N TRP A 164 2.87 9.18 1.83
CA TRP A 164 3.73 10.25 2.29
C TRP A 164 3.16 10.89 3.54
N GLN A 165 1.89 11.31 3.49
CA GLN A 165 1.23 12.05 4.57
C GLN A 165 0.39 11.17 5.49
N VAL A 166 -0.06 9.99 5.01
CA VAL A 166 -0.87 9.08 5.83
C VAL A 166 0.00 8.29 6.81
N PRO A 167 -0.20 8.43 8.13
CA PRO A 167 0.60 7.70 9.11
C PRO A 167 0.31 6.19 9.07
N PRO A 168 1.35 5.33 9.12
CA PRO A 168 1.19 3.87 9.16
C PRO A 168 0.37 3.34 10.34
N SER A 169 0.22 4.13 11.41
CA SER A 169 -0.63 3.79 12.56
C SER A 169 -2.13 3.88 12.27
N VAL A 170 -2.53 4.47 11.14
CA VAL A 170 -3.93 4.61 10.72
C VAL A 170 -4.24 3.67 9.56
N LEU A 171 -3.35 3.62 8.58
CA LEU A 171 -3.51 2.83 7.36
C LEU A 171 -2.15 2.67 6.69
N CYS A 172 -1.93 1.55 6.00
CA CYS A 172 -0.78 1.37 5.12
C CYS A 172 -1.26 1.15 3.69
N VAL A 173 -0.54 1.72 2.71
CA VAL A 173 -0.71 1.42 1.29
C VAL A 173 0.53 0.73 0.77
N GLN A 174 0.37 -0.41 0.10
CA GLN A 174 1.48 -1.16 -0.47
C GLN A 174 1.21 -1.50 -1.93
N PRO A 175 2.27 -1.70 -2.73
CA PRO A 175 2.08 -2.16 -4.10
C PRO A 175 1.55 -3.59 -4.12
N LYS A 176 0.76 -3.89 -5.15
CA LYS A 176 0.28 -5.23 -5.46
C LYS A 176 1.08 -5.81 -6.60
N THR A 177 1.81 -6.88 -6.30
CA THR A 177 2.49 -7.69 -7.31
C THR A 177 1.59 -8.76 -7.91
N ASN A 178 0.55 -9.19 -7.17
CA ASN A 178 -0.47 -10.11 -7.62
C ASN A 178 -1.87 -9.52 -7.32
N THR A 179 -2.68 -9.38 -8.37
CA THR A 179 -4.07 -8.94 -8.24
C THR A 179 -4.99 -10.16 -8.27
N PRO A 180 -5.78 -10.41 -7.21
CA PRO A 180 -6.75 -11.50 -7.25
C PRO A 180 -7.80 -11.19 -8.33
N SER A 181 -7.98 -12.11 -9.27
CA SER A 181 -8.95 -11.98 -10.37
C SER A 181 -10.41 -12.17 -9.94
N VAL A 182 -10.63 -12.58 -8.69
CA VAL A 182 -11.95 -12.88 -8.14
C VAL A 182 -12.09 -12.34 -6.72
N GLY A 183 -13.29 -11.84 -6.40
CA GLY A 183 -13.66 -11.35 -5.08
C GLY A 183 -14.46 -10.04 -5.15
N CYS A 184 -15.37 -9.84 -4.20
CA CYS A 184 -16.09 -8.57 -4.00
C CYS A 184 -15.50 -7.87 -2.77
N THR A 185 -14.23 -7.46 -2.87
CA THR A 185 -13.50 -6.77 -1.79
C THR A 185 -12.79 -5.56 -2.37
N LEU A 186 -12.50 -4.56 -1.55
CA LEU A 186 -11.71 -3.41 -1.99
C LEU A 186 -10.34 -3.80 -2.57
N ARG A 187 -9.75 -4.91 -2.11
CA ARG A 187 -8.50 -5.45 -2.63
C ARG A 187 -8.59 -5.94 -4.08
N SER A 188 -9.73 -6.50 -4.49
CA SER A 188 -10.01 -6.92 -5.86
C SER A 188 -10.57 -5.80 -6.74
N ALA A 189 -10.97 -4.67 -6.14
CA ALA A 189 -11.46 -3.49 -6.84
C ALA A 189 -10.34 -2.54 -7.35
N SER A 190 -9.07 -2.84 -7.05
CA SER A 190 -7.92 -2.11 -7.59
C SER A 190 -6.94 -3.07 -8.28
N ASN A 191 -5.94 -2.56 -9.00
CA ASN A 191 -4.94 -3.34 -9.72
C ASN A 191 -3.52 -3.16 -9.18
N HIS A 192 -3.13 -1.95 -8.75
CA HIS A 192 -1.72 -1.65 -8.46
C HIS A 192 -1.42 -1.45 -6.98
N LEU A 193 -2.39 -0.98 -6.21
CA LEU A 193 -2.24 -0.65 -4.80
C LEU A 193 -3.20 -1.46 -3.92
N ALA A 194 -2.72 -1.82 -2.73
CA ALA A 194 -3.52 -2.45 -1.69
C ALA A 194 -3.54 -1.56 -0.46
N VAL A 195 -4.72 -1.39 0.12
CA VAL A 195 -4.85 -0.95 1.51
C VAL A 195 -4.60 -2.12 2.45
N LEU A 196 -3.82 -1.86 3.49
CA LEU A 196 -3.53 -2.78 4.57
C LEU A 196 -3.92 -2.14 5.92
N PRO A 197 -4.21 -2.97 6.94
CA PRO A 197 -4.43 -2.48 8.30
C PRO A 197 -3.24 -1.66 8.83
N PRO A 198 -3.46 -0.85 9.88
CA PRO A 198 -2.38 -0.20 10.63
C PRO A 198 -1.21 -1.11 10.94
N SER A 199 0.00 -0.56 10.91
CA SER A 199 1.24 -1.26 11.27
C SER A 199 1.25 -1.80 12.71
N SER A 200 0.44 -1.22 13.61
CA SER A 200 0.24 -1.70 14.97
C SER A 200 -0.58 -2.98 15.05
N LEU A 201 -1.39 -3.29 14.03
CA LEU A 201 -2.13 -4.54 13.93
C LEU A 201 -1.31 -5.57 13.14
N VAL A 202 -0.77 -5.17 12.00
CA VAL A 202 0.04 -6.04 11.13
C VAL A 202 1.21 -5.23 10.56
N ALA A 203 2.43 -5.62 10.92
CA ALA A 203 3.63 -5.07 10.30
C ALA A 203 3.92 -5.80 8.99
N THR A 204 3.81 -5.09 7.87
CA THR A 204 4.20 -5.59 6.55
C THR A 204 5.36 -4.75 6.02
N SER A 205 6.22 -5.38 5.23
CA SER A 205 7.26 -4.71 4.47
C SER A 205 7.27 -5.30 3.07
N TRP A 206 7.35 -4.45 2.07
CA TRP A 206 7.45 -4.89 0.69
C TRP A 206 8.90 -4.87 0.20
N LEU A 207 9.23 -5.85 -0.65
CA LEU A 207 10.50 -5.97 -1.36
C LEU A 207 10.18 -6.05 -2.85
N TYR A 208 11.00 -5.40 -3.69
CA TYR A 208 10.84 -5.47 -5.14
C TYR A 208 10.78 -6.91 -5.63
N ALA A 209 9.78 -7.19 -6.46
CA ALA A 209 9.85 -8.36 -7.32
C ALA A 209 10.95 -8.09 -8.36
N ALA A 210 11.95 -8.97 -8.42
CA ALA A 210 12.84 -8.98 -9.57
C ALA A 210 11.98 -9.19 -10.84
N PRO A 211 12.33 -8.57 -11.99
CA PRO A 211 11.68 -8.88 -13.25
C PRO A 211 11.66 -10.39 -13.42
N ALA A 212 10.50 -10.97 -13.73
CA ALA A 212 10.41 -12.40 -14.01
C ALA A 212 11.39 -12.70 -15.15
N ASP A 213 12.43 -13.48 -14.86
CA ASP A 213 13.33 -13.98 -15.88
C ASP A 213 12.49 -14.94 -16.75
N THR A 214 12.08 -14.47 -17.93
CA THR A 214 11.21 -15.21 -18.85
C THR A 214 11.83 -16.53 -19.32
N ALA A 215 13.12 -16.75 -19.01
CA ALA A 215 13.85 -17.98 -19.22
C ALA A 215 13.50 -19.09 -18.20
N THR A 216 12.87 -18.78 -17.06
CA THR A 216 12.53 -19.77 -16.04
C THR A 216 11.03 -20.13 -16.08
N PRO A 217 10.66 -21.40 -16.26
CA PRO A 217 9.25 -21.80 -16.25
C PRO A 217 8.63 -21.48 -14.88
N HIS A 218 7.46 -20.84 -14.89
CA HIS A 218 6.73 -20.44 -13.69
C HIS A 218 6.54 -21.62 -12.73
N LEU A 219 7.05 -21.50 -11.51
CA LEU A 219 6.91 -22.52 -10.48
C LEU A 219 5.59 -22.31 -9.73
N ASN A 220 4.53 -23.01 -10.11
CA ASN A 220 3.27 -23.07 -9.33
C ASN A 220 3.50 -23.88 -8.05
N THR A 221 4.11 -23.26 -7.05
CA THR A 221 4.46 -23.93 -5.78
C THR A 221 3.38 -23.68 -4.74
N LEU A 222 2.72 -24.77 -4.32
CA LEU A 222 1.85 -24.79 -3.15
C LEU A 222 2.71 -25.06 -1.91
N LEU A 223 2.97 -24.02 -1.12
CA LEU A 223 3.67 -24.15 0.16
C LEU A 223 2.66 -24.58 1.22
N ILE A 224 2.68 -25.87 1.55
CA ILE A 224 1.93 -26.43 2.68
C ILE A 224 2.89 -26.49 3.87
N PRO A 225 2.65 -25.75 4.96
CA PRO A 225 3.49 -25.84 6.14
C PRO A 225 3.41 -27.27 6.71
N PHE A 226 4.58 -27.93 6.79
CA PHE A 226 4.74 -29.22 7.44
C PHE A 226 5.75 -29.07 8.60
N PRO A 227 5.45 -29.59 9.81
CA PRO A 227 4.28 -30.38 10.18
C PRO A 227 3.00 -29.53 10.27
N TYR A 228 1.85 -30.17 10.07
CA TYR A 228 0.51 -29.57 10.19
C TYR A 228 0.13 -29.16 11.63
N ASP A 229 1.06 -29.22 12.58
CA ASP A 229 0.84 -28.87 13.99
C ASP A 229 1.41 -27.46 14.25
N SER A 230 0.53 -26.47 14.28
CA SER A 230 0.86 -25.11 14.71
C SER A 230 0.92 -25.06 16.25
N ARG A 231 1.92 -25.73 16.83
CA ARG A 231 2.35 -25.32 18.16
C ARG A 231 3.04 -23.97 17.99
N VAL A 232 2.33 -22.92 18.38
CA VAL A 232 2.90 -21.59 18.60
C VAL A 232 3.99 -21.73 19.65
N ALA A 233 5.22 -22.01 19.22
CA ALA A 233 6.39 -21.78 20.04
C ALA A 233 6.47 -20.25 20.20
N THR A 234 5.92 -19.77 21.31
CA THR A 234 6.19 -18.44 21.83
C THR A 234 7.68 -18.36 22.13
N SER A 235 8.49 -17.98 21.14
CA SER A 235 9.83 -17.49 21.39
C SER A 235 9.69 -16.09 21.98
N ILE A 236 9.41 -16.04 23.27
CA ILE A 236 9.71 -14.88 24.10
C ILE A 236 11.23 -14.68 23.99
N PRO A 237 11.75 -13.51 23.57
CA PRO A 237 13.18 -13.25 23.65
C PRO A 237 13.56 -13.26 25.12
N SER A 238 14.32 -14.27 25.54
CA SER A 238 14.90 -14.31 26.88
C SER A 238 15.88 -13.14 27.01
N ARG A 239 15.45 -12.10 27.72
CA ARG A 239 16.35 -11.09 28.27
C ARG A 239 17.41 -11.83 29.09
N THR A 240 18.65 -11.82 28.60
CA THR A 240 19.79 -12.38 29.32
C THR A 240 20.10 -11.49 30.52
N PRO A 241 20.05 -11.99 31.77
CA PRO A 241 20.69 -11.31 32.88
C PRO A 241 22.18 -11.68 32.84
N THR A 242 23.00 -10.69 32.53
CA THR A 242 24.46 -10.75 32.73
C THR A 242 24.75 -11.03 34.21
N ILE A 243 25.34 -12.18 34.52
CA ILE A 243 26.06 -12.38 35.78
C ILE A 243 27.54 -12.58 35.43
N ARG A 244 28.33 -11.55 35.74
CA ARG A 244 29.79 -11.64 35.85
C ARG A 244 30.14 -12.71 36.87
N ARG A 245 31.00 -13.65 36.52
CA ARG A 245 31.94 -14.23 37.48
C ARG A 245 33.34 -14.34 36.90
N THR A 246 34.23 -13.79 37.70
CA THR A 246 35.64 -13.50 37.56
C THR A 246 36.48 -14.78 37.45
N VAL A 247 37.62 -14.61 36.77
CA VAL A 247 38.76 -15.51 36.58
C VAL A 247 39.22 -16.19 37.88
N SER A 248 39.63 -17.46 37.81
CA SER A 248 40.85 -17.91 38.52
C SER A 248 41.43 -19.17 37.88
N SER A 249 42.73 -19.06 37.60
CA SER A 249 43.70 -20.03 37.09
C SER A 249 43.88 -21.28 37.94
N ALA A 250 44.16 -22.42 37.30
CA ALA A 250 45.21 -23.37 37.69
C ALA A 250 45.36 -24.50 36.65
N LEU A 251 46.43 -24.48 35.87
CA LEU A 251 47.18 -25.69 35.51
C LEU A 251 48.24 -25.88 36.61
N PRO A 252 48.63 -27.13 36.96
CA PRO A 252 49.80 -27.70 36.29
C PRO A 252 49.87 -29.25 36.19
N SER A 253 50.45 -29.70 35.06
CA SER A 253 51.51 -30.71 34.85
C SER A 253 51.49 -32.14 35.46
N LEU A 254 51.97 -33.07 34.59
CA LEU A 254 53.00 -34.14 34.78
C LEU A 254 52.59 -35.63 34.74
N GLY A 255 53.30 -36.37 33.87
CA GLY A 255 53.76 -37.77 34.01
C GLY A 255 52.95 -38.84 33.24
N TRP A 256 53.35 -39.31 32.05
CA TRP A 256 54.39 -40.31 31.66
C TRP A 256 53.95 -41.78 31.63
N SER A 257 54.38 -42.45 30.53
CA SER A 257 54.64 -43.90 30.32
C SER A 257 53.48 -44.80 29.86
N ALA A 258 53.60 -45.83 29.01
CA ALA A 258 54.49 -46.29 27.92
C ALA A 258 53.94 -47.66 27.43
N ALA A 259 54.43 -48.16 26.27
CA ALA A 259 54.38 -49.54 25.74
C ALA A 259 53.01 -50.03 25.20
N ASP A 260 52.88 -50.68 24.04
CA ASP A 260 53.80 -51.18 23.00
C ASP A 260 53.07 -51.07 21.64
#